data_AF-A0A945FH23-F1
#
_entry.id   AF-A0A945FH23-F1
#
_cell.length_a   1.000
_cell.length_b   1.000
_cell.length_c   1.000
_cell.angle_alpha   90.00
_cell.angle_beta   90.00
_cell.angle_gamma   90.00
#
_symmetry.space_group_name_H-M   'P 1'
#
loop_
_entity.id
_entity.type
_entity.pdbx_description
1 polymer ?
#
loop_
_entity_poly.entity_id
_entity_poly.type
_entity_poly.pdbx_seq_one_letter_code
_entity_poly.pdbx_strand_id
1 'polypeptide(L)' 'VGYGASFKGVAALLGMLNSCASGVTVVNIDNGFGAGVAASKINRIQNVQATKN' A
#
# COMPACT_ATOMS: atom_id res chain seq x y z
N VAL A 1 8.26 -20.85 10.94
CA VAL A 1 6.91 -20.53 10.40
C VAL A 1 6.46 -19.22 11.04
N GLY A 2 6.08 -18.20 10.28
CA GLY A 2 5.73 -16.87 10.80
C GLY A 2 4.51 -16.25 10.08
N TYR A 3 4.00 -15.12 10.60
CA TYR A 3 2.76 -14.46 10.13
C TYR A 3 2.77 -14.08 8.63
N GLY A 4 3.95 -13.98 7.99
CA GLY A 4 4.10 -13.75 6.55
C GLY A 4 4.35 -15.01 5.71
N ALA A 5 4.77 -16.13 6.30
CA ALA A 5 5.17 -17.35 5.57
C ALA A 5 4.07 -18.43 5.52
N SER A 6 3.18 -18.44 6.51
CA SER A 6 2.00 -19.33 6.51
C SER A 6 0.86 -18.77 5.66
N PHE A 7 0.04 -19.66 5.09
CA PHE A 7 -1.17 -19.30 4.34
C PHE A 7 -0.96 -18.16 3.33
N LYS A 8 0.19 -18.16 2.65
CA LYS A 8 0.55 -17.16 1.62
C LYS A 8 0.38 -15.71 2.09
N GLY A 9 0.67 -15.43 3.37
CA GLY A 9 0.68 -14.07 3.91
C GLY A 9 -0.71 -13.47 4.20
N VAL A 10 -1.78 -14.26 4.25
CA VAL A 10 -3.14 -13.78 4.57
C VAL A 10 -3.20 -13.04 5.91
N ALA A 11 -2.50 -13.52 6.94
CA ALA A 11 -2.45 -12.84 8.23
C ALA A 11 -1.78 -11.45 8.14
N ALA A 12 -0.72 -11.32 7.34
CA ALA A 12 -0.07 -10.04 7.08
C ALA A 12 -1.01 -9.08 6.31
N LEU A 13 -1.69 -9.56 5.27
CA LEU A 13 -2.63 -8.74 4.49
C LEU A 13 -3.79 -8.22 5.37
N LEU A 14 -4.40 -9.09 6.18
CA LEU A 14 -5.49 -8.72 7.09
C LEU A 14 -5.04 -7.71 8.16
N GLY A 15 -3.85 -7.90 8.74
CA GLY A 15 -3.28 -6.95 9.69
C GLY A 15 -3.09 -5.55 9.08
N MET A 16 -2.63 -5.49 7.83
CA MET A 16 -2.44 -4.23 7.11
C MET A 16 -3.78 -3.56 6.75
N LEU A 17 -4.78 -4.33 6.29
CA LEU A 17 -6.12 -3.79 5.96
C LEU A 17 -6.92 -3.34 7.18
N ASN A 18 -6.69 -3.97 8.33
CA ASN A 18 -7.34 -3.60 9.59
C ASN A 18 -6.59 -2.47 10.33
N SER A 19 -5.53 -1.90 9.74
CA SER A 19 -4.83 -0.76 10.31
C SER A 19 -5.63 0.52 10.08
N CYS A 20 -6.02 1.20 11.15
CA CYS A 20 -6.70 2.51 11.07
C CYS A 20 -5.74 3.68 10.78
N ALA A 21 -4.53 3.41 10.28
CA ALA A 21 -3.53 4.44 10.00
C ALA A 21 -3.91 5.22 8.73
N SER A 22 -4.06 6.54 8.85
CA SER A 22 -4.30 7.42 7.71
C SER A 22 -3.12 7.43 6.75
N GLY A 23 -3.40 7.48 5.45
CA GLY A 23 -2.39 7.57 4.39
C GLY A 23 -1.72 6.25 4.02
N VAL A 24 -2.14 5.12 4.59
CA VAL A 24 -1.66 3.79 4.18
C VAL A 24 -2.42 3.31 2.94
N THR A 25 -1.68 2.87 1.93
CA THR A 25 -2.23 2.17 0.76
C THR A 25 -1.75 0.71 0.80
N VAL A 26 -2.69 -0.22 0.88
CA VAL A 26 -2.40 -1.67 0.92
C VAL A 26 -2.72 -2.29 -0.44
N VAL A 27 -1.86 -3.19 -0.92
CA VAL A 27 -2.08 -3.99 -2.14
C VAL A 27 -2.01 -5.47 -1.81
N ASN A 28 -2.52 -6.32 -2.71
CA ASN A 28 -2.41 -7.77 -2.60
C ASN A 28 -0.93 -8.22 -2.48
N ILE A 29 -0.72 -9.38 -1.85
CA ILE A 29 0.59 -10.06 -1.82
C ILE A 29 1.09 -10.24 -3.26
N ASP A 30 2.38 -9.95 -3.46
CA ASP A 30 3.08 -9.97 -4.75
C ASP A 30 2.56 -8.97 -5.81
N ASN A 31 1.62 -8.07 -5.48
CA ASN A 31 1.16 -7.02 -6.39
C ASN A 31 2.08 -5.78 -6.38
N GLY A 32 3.36 -5.99 -6.70
CA GLY A 32 4.35 -4.92 -6.77
C GLY A 32 4.04 -3.87 -7.85
N PHE A 33 3.45 -4.29 -8.97
CA PHE A 33 3.04 -3.37 -10.04
C PHE A 33 1.96 -2.38 -9.56
N GLY A 34 0.91 -2.88 -8.90
CA GLY A 34 -0.15 -2.05 -8.33
C GLY A 34 0.39 -1.07 -7.30
N ALA A 35 1.36 -1.49 -6.47
CA ALA A 35 2.05 -0.61 -5.54
C ALA A 35 2.80 0.52 -6.27
N GLY A 36 3.56 0.20 -7.32
CA GLY A 36 4.30 1.20 -8.10
C GLY A 36 3.39 2.21 -8.81
N VAL A 37 2.26 1.75 -9.36
CA VAL A 37 1.25 2.63 -9.97
C VAL A 37 0.62 3.54 -8.92
N ALA A 38 0.25 3.01 -7.75
CA ALA A 38 -0.31 3.80 -6.67
C ALA A 38 0.67 4.88 -6.18
N ALA A 39 1.93 4.51 -5.93
CA ALA A 39 2.99 5.44 -5.56
C ALA A 39 3.17 6.55 -6.61
N SER A 40 3.20 6.18 -7.89
CA SER A 40 3.33 7.14 -9.00
C SER A 40 2.17 8.13 -9.08
N LYS A 41 0.94 7.69 -8.77
CA LYS A 41 -0.24 8.56 -8.71
C LYS A 41 -0.18 9.51 -7.52
N ILE A 42 0.21 9.01 -6.34
CA ILE A 42 0.39 9.84 -5.14
C ILE A 42 1.42 10.93 -5.40
N ASN A 43 2.59 10.60 -5.95
CA ASN A 43 3.64 11.58 -6.26
C ASN A 43 3.19 12.63 -7.27
N ARG A 44 2.36 12.26 -8.26
CA ARG A 44 1.76 13.21 -9.21
C ARG A 44 0.75 14.13 -8.54
N ILE A 45 -0.09 13.62 -7.64
CA ILE A 45 -1.01 14.45 -6.86
C ILE A 45 -0.22 15.47 -6.02
N GLN A 46 0.88 15.05 -5.37
CA GLN A 46 1.76 15.95 -4.62
C GLN A 46 2.33 17.06 -5.52
N ASN A 47 2.78 16.73 -6.74
CA ASN A 47 3.31 17.72 -7.68
C ASN A 47 2.23 18.75 -8.09
N VAL A 48 0.99 18.29 -8.32
CA VAL A 48 -0.13 19.20 -8.63
C VAL A 48 -0.47 20.10 -7.44
N GLN A 49 -0.48 19.59 -6.21
CA GLN A 49 -0.74 20.42 -5.03
C GLN A 49 0.40 21.42 -4.77
N ALA A 50 1.66 21.02 -5.01
CA ALA A 50 2.81 21.91 -4.88
C ALA A 50 2.79 23.08 -5.88
N THR A 51 2.23 22.89 -7.08
CA THR A 51 2.08 23.98 -8.07
C THR A 51 0.89 24.92 -7.79
N LYS A 52 0.03 24.60 -6.83
CA LYS A 52 -1.17 25.40 -6.50
C LYS A 52 -0.94 26.38 -5.34
N ASN A 53 0.27 26.45 -4.79
CA ASN A 53 0.65 27.36 -3.71
C ASN A 53 1.58 28.47 -4.22
#